data_AF-A0A661N9R3-F1
#
_entry.id   AF-A0A661N9R3-F1
#
_cell.length_a   1.000
_cell.length_b   1.000
_cell.length_c   1.000
_cell.angle_alpha   90.00
_cell.angle_beta   90.00
_cell.angle_gamma   90.00
#
_symmetry.space_group_name_H-M   'P 1'
#
loop_
_entity.id
_entity.type
_entity.pdbx_description
1 polymer ?
#
loop_
_entity_poly.entity_id
_entity_poly.type
_entity_poly.pdbx_seq_one_letter_code
_entity_poly.pdbx_strand_id
1 'polypeptide(L)'
;MMSNEIQIKQLAELFKKTGQAHHQAFIETDGEDPDWPIWYAGYLEDRLTPFLAAPITRSRLVFCLVATDDEHGAASPNAPWPEYYAERVLECLGPAEEPKTDRLALYHFDGCPFCIRVRGVIGELGLDVEMRNIYEDKTRREELREARGRTTVPVLRITSGDGQVRWMPESADIIRYLQVTYGRAAA
;
A
#
# COMPACT_ATOMS: atom_id res chain seq x y z
N MET A 1 14.70 18.74 0.47
CA MET A 1 13.83 17.82 1.22
C MET A 1 13.86 18.23 2.67
N MET A 2 12.69 18.41 3.29
CA MET A 2 12.58 18.68 4.74
C MET A 2 12.85 17.37 5.49
N SER A 3 13.44 17.42 6.68
CA SER A 3 13.54 16.21 7.50
C SER A 3 12.13 15.80 7.97
N ASN A 4 11.88 14.49 8.05
CA ASN A 4 10.57 13.93 8.44
C ASN A 4 10.07 14.53 9.76
N GLU A 5 10.97 14.75 10.72
CA GLU A 5 10.67 15.36 12.02
C GLU A 5 10.17 16.81 11.91
N ILE A 6 10.74 17.61 11.00
CA ILE A 6 10.31 19.00 10.78
C ILE A 6 8.93 19.02 10.09
N GLN A 7 8.70 18.09 9.15
CA GLN A 7 7.43 17.95 8.46
C GLN A 7 6.29 17.57 9.42
N ILE A 8 6.51 16.58 10.29
CA ILE A 8 5.55 16.16 11.32
C ILE A 8 5.19 17.32 12.24
N LYS A 9 6.18 18.08 12.75
CA LYS A 9 5.93 19.23 13.63
C LYS A 9 5.09 20.32 12.97
N GLN A 10 5.36 20.62 11.70
CA GLN A 10 4.58 21.61 10.95
C GLN A 10 3.14 21.15 10.69
N LEU A 11 2.97 19.87 10.39
CA LEU A 11 1.65 19.29 10.18
C LEU A 11 0.86 19.18 11.49
N ALA A 12 1.51 18.85 12.61
CA ALA A 12 0.88 18.86 13.93
C ALA A 12 0.35 20.25 14.28
N GLU A 13 1.10 21.31 13.98
CA GLU A 13 0.63 22.70 14.15
C GLU A 13 -0.55 23.04 13.22
N LEU A 14 -0.59 22.49 12.00
CA LEU A 14 -1.76 22.61 11.12
C LEU A 14 -2.99 21.90 11.70
N PHE A 15 -2.83 20.69 12.24
CA PHE A 15 -3.90 19.95 12.91
C PHE A 15 -4.43 20.71 14.12
N LYS A 16 -3.54 21.19 15.00
CA LYS A 16 -3.91 22.01 16.16
C LYS A 16 -4.73 23.24 15.76
N LYS A 17 -4.31 23.97 14.71
CA LYS A 17 -5.05 25.11 14.15
C LYS A 17 -6.40 24.69 13.56
N THR A 18 -6.47 23.52 12.94
CA THR A 18 -7.71 22.97 12.40
C THR A 18 -8.70 22.66 13.50
N GLY A 19 -8.26 22.04 14.61
CA GLY A 19 -9.11 21.81 15.77
C GLY A 19 -9.60 23.09 16.43
N GLN A 20 -8.76 24.12 16.52
CA GLN A 20 -9.19 25.45 16.98
C GLN A 20 -10.24 26.07 16.06
N ALA A 21 -10.05 25.97 14.74
CA ALA A 21 -10.99 26.49 13.75
C ALA A 21 -12.31 25.71 13.74
N HIS A 22 -12.26 24.39 13.90
CA HIS A 22 -13.44 23.53 14.04
C HIS A 22 -14.20 23.90 15.31
N HIS A 23 -13.54 23.94 16.46
CA HIS A 23 -14.16 24.38 17.70
C HIS A 23 -14.82 25.75 17.54
N GLN A 24 -14.13 26.72 16.93
CA GLN A 24 -14.68 28.06 16.65
C GLN A 24 -15.92 28.04 15.74
N ALA A 25 -15.96 27.16 14.74
CA ALA A 25 -17.10 27.00 13.83
C ALA A 25 -18.31 26.35 14.50
N PHE A 26 -18.09 25.59 15.57
CA PHE A 26 -19.10 24.79 16.27
C PHE A 26 -19.24 25.18 17.77
N ILE A 27 -18.86 26.40 18.14
CA ILE A 27 -18.95 26.92 19.53
C ILE A 27 -20.37 26.78 20.10
N GLU A 28 -21.39 26.90 19.25
CA GLU A 28 -22.79 26.87 19.65
C GLU A 28 -23.36 25.45 19.78
N THR A 29 -22.64 24.40 19.37
CA THR A 29 -23.14 23.01 19.33
C THR A 29 -22.56 22.10 20.43
N ASP A 30 -21.99 22.65 21.51
CA ASP A 30 -21.27 21.90 22.56
C ASP A 30 -20.17 20.97 22.01
N GLY A 31 -19.71 21.23 20.78
CA GLY A 31 -18.73 20.41 20.07
C GLY A 31 -19.28 19.12 19.46
N GLU A 32 -20.58 18.85 19.52
CA GLU A 32 -21.17 17.71 18.82
C GLU A 32 -21.21 17.99 17.31
N ASP A 33 -20.43 17.23 16.56
CA ASP A 33 -20.41 17.23 15.10
C ASP A 33 -20.16 15.79 14.59
N PRO A 34 -21.22 15.04 14.23
CA PRO A 34 -21.06 13.70 13.66
C PRO A 34 -20.37 13.72 12.29
N ASP A 35 -20.32 14.88 11.62
CA ASP A 35 -19.72 15.09 10.31
C ASP A 35 -18.35 15.79 10.41
N TRP A 36 -17.73 15.82 11.60
CA TRP A 36 -16.41 16.43 11.82
C TRP A 36 -15.35 16.00 10.79
N PRO A 37 -15.28 14.74 10.30
CA PRO A 37 -14.26 14.35 9.33
C PRO A 37 -14.45 15.05 7.99
N ILE A 38 -15.71 15.31 7.60
CA ILE A 38 -16.05 15.98 6.34
C ILE A 38 -15.63 17.45 6.41
N TRP A 39 -15.87 18.10 7.55
CA TRP A 39 -15.44 19.47 7.79
C TRP A 39 -13.91 19.57 7.80
N TYR A 40 -13.23 18.71 8.57
CA TYR A 40 -11.78 18.66 8.63
C TYR A 40 -11.17 18.45 7.24
N ALA A 41 -11.70 17.49 6.47
CA ALA A 41 -11.20 17.24 5.13
C ALA A 41 -11.34 18.47 4.23
N GLY A 42 -12.46 19.19 4.28
CA GLY A 42 -12.66 20.42 3.51
C GLY A 42 -11.73 21.55 3.95
N TYR A 43 -11.42 21.66 5.25
CA TYR A 43 -10.48 22.66 5.75
C TYR A 43 -9.02 22.32 5.41
N LEU A 44 -8.68 21.02 5.40
CA LEU A 44 -7.31 20.54 5.24
C LEU A 44 -6.89 20.32 3.78
N GLU A 45 -7.81 20.05 2.85
CA GLU A 45 -7.51 19.62 1.47
C GLU A 45 -6.42 20.46 0.79
N ASP A 46 -6.60 21.77 0.65
CA ASP A 46 -5.60 22.66 0.05
C ASP A 46 -4.35 22.82 0.93
N ARG A 47 -4.53 22.80 2.25
CA ARG A 47 -3.47 23.06 3.25
C ARG A 47 -2.52 21.88 3.42
N LEU A 48 -2.96 20.67 3.07
CA LEU A 48 -2.14 19.46 3.09
C LEU A 48 -1.26 19.32 1.84
N THR A 49 -1.62 19.98 0.73
CA THR A 49 -0.89 19.88 -0.55
C THR A 49 0.64 20.05 -0.40
N PRO A 50 1.17 21.02 0.38
CA PRO A 50 2.63 21.16 0.55
C PRO A 50 3.31 19.97 1.26
N PHE A 51 2.56 19.12 1.95
CA PHE A 51 3.06 17.97 2.70
C PHE A 51 3.00 16.65 1.92
N LEU A 52 2.38 16.65 0.73
CA LEU A 52 2.05 15.43 0.01
C LEU A 52 2.84 15.31 -1.29
N ALA A 53 3.22 14.08 -1.61
CA ALA A 53 3.94 13.76 -2.84
C ALA A 53 3.01 13.62 -4.07
N ALA A 54 1.70 13.51 -3.86
CA ALA A 54 0.69 13.34 -4.90
C ALA A 54 -0.62 14.05 -4.51
N PRO A 55 -1.46 14.44 -5.48
CA PRO A 55 -2.80 14.95 -5.21
C PRO A 55 -3.63 13.93 -4.42
N ILE A 56 -4.41 14.41 -3.46
CA ILE A 56 -5.33 13.61 -2.66
C ILE A 56 -6.77 13.90 -3.04
N THR A 57 -7.66 12.94 -2.82
CA THR A 57 -9.10 13.15 -2.90
C THR A 57 -9.65 13.43 -1.51
N ARG A 58 -10.68 14.27 -1.42
CA ARG A 58 -11.39 14.53 -0.16
C ARG A 58 -11.87 13.24 0.53
N SER A 59 -12.40 12.27 -0.22
CA SER A 59 -12.86 10.99 0.34
C SER A 59 -11.73 10.18 0.98
N ARG A 60 -10.53 10.18 0.37
CA ARG A 60 -9.35 9.52 0.96
C ARG A 60 -8.91 10.21 2.25
N LEU A 61 -8.95 11.54 2.27
CA LEU A 61 -8.64 12.31 3.47
C LEU A 61 -9.63 12.04 4.61
N VAL A 62 -10.94 12.04 4.31
CA VAL A 62 -11.99 11.66 5.28
C VAL A 62 -11.73 10.27 5.85
N PHE A 63 -11.46 9.28 4.98
CA PHE A 63 -11.14 7.93 5.41
C PHE A 63 -9.93 7.89 6.36
N CYS A 64 -8.83 8.56 6.00
CA CYS A 64 -7.63 8.60 6.84
C CYS A 64 -7.89 9.27 8.20
N LEU A 65 -8.68 10.35 8.24
CA LEU A 65 -9.02 11.04 9.48
C LEU A 65 -9.83 10.16 10.43
N VAL A 66 -10.88 9.50 9.93
CA VAL A 66 -11.71 8.60 10.73
C VAL A 66 -10.89 7.43 11.28
N ALA A 67 -10.12 6.77 10.42
CA ALA A 67 -9.28 5.65 10.83
C ALA A 67 -8.24 6.07 11.89
N THR A 68 -7.69 7.28 11.77
CA THR A 68 -6.73 7.82 12.73
C THR A 68 -7.38 8.11 14.09
N ASP A 69 -8.61 8.66 14.10
CA ASP A 69 -9.34 8.95 15.33
C ASP A 69 -9.72 7.67 16.09
N ASP A 70 -10.29 6.69 15.37
CA ASP A 70 -10.64 5.38 15.94
C ASP A 70 -9.42 4.71 16.59
N GLU A 71 -8.27 4.77 15.94
CA GLU A 71 -7.02 4.19 16.46
C GLU A 71 -6.46 4.98 17.65
N HIS A 72 -6.48 6.31 17.59
CA HIS A 72 -6.04 7.17 18.69
C HIS A 72 -6.86 6.86 19.95
N GLY A 73 -8.18 6.80 19.83
CA GLY A 73 -9.09 6.47 20.93
C GLY A 73 -8.88 5.06 21.49
N ALA A 74 -8.65 4.07 20.61
CA ALA A 74 -8.52 2.67 21.02
C ALA A 74 -7.14 2.32 21.60
N ALA A 75 -6.06 2.84 21.00
CA ALA A 75 -4.70 2.36 21.25
C ALA A 75 -3.78 3.40 21.88
N SER A 76 -4.09 4.70 21.77
CA SER A 76 -3.20 5.78 22.23
C SER A 76 -3.93 7.02 22.78
N PRO A 77 -4.95 6.86 23.66
CA PRO A 77 -5.84 7.97 24.04
C PRO A 77 -5.14 9.10 24.79
N ASN A 78 -3.99 8.83 25.41
CA ASN A 78 -3.20 9.83 26.14
C ASN A 78 -2.10 10.47 25.28
N ALA A 79 -1.89 10.02 24.04
CA ALA A 79 -0.91 10.63 23.15
C ALA A 79 -1.40 12.02 22.73
N PRO A 80 -0.50 13.01 22.58
CA PRO A 80 -0.83 14.30 21.99
C PRO A 80 -1.45 14.10 20.60
N TRP A 81 -2.74 14.37 20.48
CA TRP A 81 -3.49 14.10 19.26
C TRP A 81 -2.94 14.82 18.02
N PRO A 82 -2.43 16.07 18.05
CA PRO A 82 -1.97 16.73 16.83
C PRO A 82 -0.75 16.03 16.21
N GLU A 83 0.22 15.64 17.04
CA GLU A 83 1.40 14.90 16.61
C GLU A 83 1.04 13.49 16.13
N TYR A 84 0.17 12.79 16.86
CA TYR A 84 -0.32 11.47 16.47
C TYR A 84 -1.03 11.50 15.11
N TYR A 85 -1.93 12.48 14.92
CA TYR A 85 -2.63 12.68 13.66
C TYR A 85 -1.68 13.03 12.52
N ALA A 86 -0.69 13.90 12.76
CA ALA A 86 0.29 14.27 11.76
C ALA A 86 1.05 13.05 11.22
N GLU A 87 1.50 12.15 12.11
CA GLU A 87 2.19 10.93 11.72
C GLU A 87 1.28 9.97 10.97
N ARG A 88 0.12 9.62 11.53
CA ARG A 88 -0.79 8.62 10.94
C ARG A 88 -1.41 9.08 9.63
N VAL A 89 -1.75 10.36 9.52
CA VAL A 89 -2.27 10.92 8.25
C VAL A 89 -1.18 10.97 7.19
N LEU A 90 0.08 11.29 7.52
CA LEU A 90 1.19 11.19 6.55
C LEU A 90 1.45 9.75 6.12
N GLU A 91 1.31 8.78 7.02
CA GLU A 91 1.43 7.36 6.65
C GLU A 91 0.28 6.91 5.75
N CYS A 92 -0.96 7.30 6.07
CA CYS A 92 -2.16 6.96 5.30
C CYS A 92 -2.22 7.66 3.92
N LEU A 93 -1.80 8.92 3.85
CA LEU A 93 -1.77 9.73 2.63
C LEU A 93 -0.44 9.67 1.88
N GLY A 94 0.59 9.09 2.51
CA GLY A 94 1.87 8.85 1.89
C GLY A 94 1.72 8.09 0.58
N PRO A 95 2.76 8.07 -0.27
CA PRO A 95 2.76 7.13 -1.36
C PRO A 95 2.43 5.76 -0.77
N ALA A 96 1.49 5.04 -1.38
CA ALA A 96 1.43 3.59 -1.19
C ALA A 96 2.87 3.11 -1.33
N GLU A 97 3.37 2.29 -0.38
CA GLU A 97 4.76 1.77 -0.39
C GLU A 97 5.28 1.69 -1.81
N GLU A 98 6.47 2.27 -2.06
CA GLU A 98 7.06 2.30 -3.40
C GLU A 98 6.80 0.96 -4.10
N PRO A 99 6.28 0.96 -5.34
CA PRO A 99 5.87 -0.25 -6.00
C PRO A 99 7.03 -1.24 -5.90
N LYS A 100 6.77 -2.39 -5.27
CA LYS A 100 7.81 -3.37 -4.97
C LYS A 100 8.68 -3.52 -6.20
N THR A 101 9.96 -3.18 -6.09
CA THR A 101 10.96 -3.30 -7.16
C THR A 101 11.33 -4.77 -7.43
N ASP A 102 10.39 -5.66 -7.11
CA ASP A 102 10.51 -7.10 -7.22
C ASP A 102 10.54 -7.46 -8.70
N ARG A 103 11.61 -8.10 -9.15
CA ARG A 103 11.64 -8.72 -10.47
C ARG A 103 11.00 -10.10 -10.38
N LEU A 104 9.94 -10.29 -11.15
CA LEU A 104 9.15 -11.52 -11.18
C LEU A 104 9.52 -12.38 -12.38
N ALA A 105 9.69 -13.69 -12.15
CA ALA A 105 9.81 -14.68 -13.21
C ALA A 105 8.94 -15.91 -12.92
N LEU A 106 8.15 -16.35 -13.89
CA LEU A 106 7.30 -17.52 -13.78
C LEU A 106 7.92 -18.70 -14.52
N TYR A 107 8.25 -19.78 -13.79
CA TYR A 107 8.62 -21.06 -14.38
C TYR A 107 7.35 -21.81 -14.76
N HIS A 108 7.23 -22.12 -16.05
CA HIS A 108 6.02 -22.71 -16.62
C HIS A 108 6.32 -23.66 -17.78
N PHE A 109 5.25 -24.24 -18.33
CA PHE A 109 5.20 -24.71 -19.72
C PHE A 109 3.78 -24.53 -20.25
N ASP A 110 3.59 -24.54 -21.57
CA ASP A 110 2.34 -24.08 -22.17
C ASP A 110 1.13 -24.97 -21.93
N GLY A 111 1.33 -26.29 -21.95
CA GLY A 111 0.26 -27.27 -21.70
C GLY A 111 -0.16 -27.42 -20.23
N CYS A 112 0.39 -26.64 -19.30
CA CYS A 112 0.10 -26.80 -17.87
C CYS A 112 -1.18 -26.03 -17.48
N PRO A 113 -2.25 -26.71 -17.03
CA PRO A 113 -3.50 -26.04 -16.63
C PRO A 113 -3.31 -25.07 -15.46
N PHE A 114 -2.40 -25.37 -14.53
CA PHE A 114 -2.10 -24.51 -13.39
C PHE A 114 -1.30 -23.26 -13.79
N CYS A 115 -0.39 -23.38 -14.75
CA CYS A 115 0.34 -22.23 -15.29
C CYS A 115 -0.58 -21.28 -16.06
N ILE A 116 -1.56 -21.82 -16.78
CA ILE A 116 -2.58 -21.01 -17.49
C ILE A 116 -3.33 -20.11 -16.50
N ARG A 117 -3.73 -20.63 -15.33
CA ARG A 117 -4.42 -19.83 -14.30
C ARG A 117 -3.56 -18.67 -13.79
N VAL A 118 -2.29 -18.94 -13.48
CA VAL A 118 -1.35 -17.90 -13.02
C VAL A 118 -1.11 -16.85 -14.10
N ARG A 119 -0.91 -17.25 -15.36
CA ARG A 119 -0.75 -16.32 -16.49
C ARG A 119 -1.98 -15.46 -16.71
N GLY A 120 -3.18 -16.01 -16.51
CA GLY A 120 -4.43 -15.24 -16.53
C GLY A 120 -4.39 -14.07 -15.57
N VAL A 121 -4.09 -14.33 -14.29
CA VAL A 121 -4.01 -13.30 -13.25
C VAL A 121 -2.88 -12.29 -13.52
N ILE A 122 -1.71 -12.75 -14.01
CA ILE A 122 -0.63 -11.86 -14.44
C ILE A 122 -1.11 -10.87 -15.51
N GLY A 123 -1.85 -11.38 -16.51
CA GLY A 123 -2.41 -10.56 -17.58
C GLY A 123 -3.50 -9.61 -17.10
N GLU A 124 -4.41 -10.09 -16.24
CA GLU A 124 -5.48 -9.29 -15.61
C GLU A 124 -4.91 -8.11 -14.80
N LEU A 125 -3.81 -8.34 -14.09
CA LEU A 125 -3.11 -7.32 -13.30
C LEU A 125 -2.12 -6.47 -14.11
N GLY A 126 -1.89 -6.79 -15.39
CA GLY A 126 -0.95 -6.07 -16.26
C GLY A 126 0.51 -6.12 -15.78
N LEU A 127 0.94 -7.22 -15.15
CA LEU A 127 2.27 -7.34 -14.55
C LEU A 127 3.32 -7.72 -15.60
N ASP A 128 4.50 -7.10 -15.51
CA ASP A 128 5.69 -7.51 -16.26
C ASP A 128 6.38 -8.68 -15.55
N VAL A 129 6.18 -9.90 -16.08
CA VAL A 129 6.72 -11.13 -15.51
C VAL A 129 7.50 -11.90 -16.59
N GLU A 130 8.76 -12.21 -16.31
CA GLU A 130 9.58 -13.01 -17.22
C GLU A 130 9.04 -14.45 -17.29
N MET A 131 8.66 -14.89 -18.49
CA MET A 131 8.16 -16.24 -18.73
C MET A 131 9.33 -17.19 -19.00
N ARG A 132 9.55 -18.17 -18.11
CA ARG A 132 10.66 -19.14 -18.19
C ARG A 132 10.12 -20.54 -18.46
N ASN A 133 10.05 -20.92 -19.73
CA ASN A 133 9.57 -22.24 -20.13
C ASN A 133 10.62 -23.33 -19.87
N ILE A 134 10.29 -24.31 -19.03
CA ILE A 134 11.22 -25.37 -18.60
C ILE A 134 11.47 -26.47 -19.65
N TYR A 135 10.71 -26.49 -20.75
CA TYR A 135 10.90 -27.43 -21.84
C TYR A 135 11.61 -26.82 -23.05
N GLU A 136 11.48 -25.51 -23.26
CA GLU A 136 12.20 -24.79 -24.31
C GLU A 136 13.66 -24.57 -23.93
N ASP A 137 13.93 -24.30 -22.66
CA ASP A 137 15.26 -24.02 -22.16
C ASP A 137 15.61 -24.94 -20.98
N LYS A 138 16.52 -25.89 -21.23
CA LYS A 138 16.99 -26.87 -20.24
C LYS A 138 17.64 -26.19 -19.03
N THR A 139 18.26 -25.02 -19.20
CA THR A 139 18.90 -24.30 -18.10
C THR A 139 17.87 -23.84 -17.07
N ARG A 140 16.64 -23.49 -17.48
CA ARG A 140 15.54 -23.11 -16.57
C ARG A 140 15.07 -24.29 -15.75
N ARG A 141 15.03 -25.47 -16.35
CA ARG A 141 14.68 -26.71 -15.66
C ARG A 141 15.74 -27.09 -14.63
N GLU A 142 17.01 -26.93 -14.97
CA GLU A 142 18.14 -27.17 -14.06
C GLU A 142 18.13 -26.17 -12.91
N GLU A 143 17.99 -24.86 -13.20
CA GLU A 143 17.87 -23.80 -12.18
C GLU A 143 16.73 -24.10 -11.19
N LEU A 144 15.56 -24.50 -11.69
CA LEU A 144 14.43 -24.87 -10.84
C LEU A 144 14.73 -26.10 -9.96
N ARG A 145 15.40 -27.11 -10.54
CA ARG A 145 15.81 -28.32 -9.82
C ARG A 145 16.83 -28.01 -8.72
N GLU A 146 17.81 -27.16 -9.00
CA GLU A 146 18.82 -26.74 -8.03
C GLU A 146 18.20 -25.93 -6.90
N ALA A 147 17.31 -24.97 -7.24
CA ALA A 147 16.68 -24.11 -6.25
C ALA A 147 15.67 -24.85 -5.33
N ARG A 148 14.98 -25.87 -5.85
CA ARG A 148 13.80 -26.47 -5.16
C ARG A 148 13.90 -27.97 -4.92
N GLY A 149 14.89 -28.65 -5.49
CA GLY A 149 14.99 -30.11 -5.51
C GLY A 149 13.94 -30.80 -6.38
N ARG A 150 13.05 -30.06 -7.04
CA ARG A 150 11.93 -30.55 -7.86
C ARG A 150 11.74 -29.65 -9.08
N THR A 151 11.14 -30.18 -10.14
CA THR A 151 10.87 -29.46 -11.39
C THR A 151 9.37 -29.25 -11.64
N THR A 152 8.57 -29.32 -10.58
CA THR A 152 7.12 -29.10 -10.61
C THR A 152 6.82 -27.62 -10.84
N VAL A 153 5.92 -27.31 -11.78
CA VAL A 153 5.47 -25.95 -12.12
C VAL A 153 3.96 -25.80 -11.87
N PRO A 154 3.42 -24.58 -11.69
CA PRO A 154 4.09 -23.28 -11.73
C PRO A 154 4.95 -22.98 -10.48
N VAL A 155 6.03 -22.23 -10.68
CA VAL A 155 6.81 -21.62 -9.59
C VAL A 155 7.12 -20.17 -9.94
N LEU A 156 6.78 -19.25 -9.03
CA LEU A 156 7.14 -17.85 -9.14
C LEU A 156 8.46 -17.59 -8.41
N ARG A 157 9.44 -17.02 -9.12
CA ARG A 157 10.68 -16.50 -8.57
C ARG A 157 10.53 -15.00 -8.40
N ILE A 158 10.75 -14.53 -7.18
CA ILE A 158 10.60 -13.13 -6.77
C ILE A 158 12.00 -12.67 -6.35
N THR A 159 12.53 -11.66 -7.02
CA THR A 159 13.81 -11.03 -6.65
C THR A 159 13.53 -9.65 -6.12
N SER A 160 13.57 -9.50 -4.80
CA SER A 160 13.35 -8.22 -4.11
C SER A 160 14.38 -7.17 -4.55
N GLY A 161 14.05 -5.89 -4.37
CA GLY A 161 14.95 -4.77 -4.69
C GLY A 161 16.30 -4.81 -3.96
N ASP A 162 16.37 -5.44 -2.79
CA ASP A 162 17.59 -5.68 -2.00
C ASP A 162 18.40 -6.90 -2.49
N GLY A 163 17.94 -7.59 -3.52
CA GLY A 163 18.56 -8.77 -4.12
C GLY A 163 18.13 -10.10 -3.50
N GLN A 164 17.26 -10.12 -2.48
CA GLN A 164 16.78 -11.37 -1.89
C GLN A 164 15.91 -12.15 -2.88
N VAL A 165 16.22 -13.44 -3.08
CA VAL A 165 15.46 -14.31 -3.99
C VAL A 165 14.56 -15.25 -3.19
N ARG A 166 13.26 -15.22 -3.50
CA ARG A 166 12.24 -16.11 -2.95
C ARG A 166 11.56 -16.91 -4.03
N TRP A 167 11.27 -18.17 -3.73
CA TRP A 167 10.61 -19.10 -4.64
C TRP A 167 9.26 -19.53 -4.08
N MET A 168 8.19 -19.28 -4.82
CA MET A 168 6.82 -19.59 -4.42
C MET A 168 6.26 -20.70 -5.32
N PRO A 169 6.07 -21.93 -4.81
CA PRO A 169 5.35 -22.97 -5.53
C PRO A 169 3.84 -22.74 -5.42
N GLU A 170 3.06 -23.65 -6.00
CA GLU A 170 1.61 -23.74 -5.89
C GLU A 170 0.85 -22.60 -6.57
N SER A 171 0.08 -22.95 -7.60
CA SER A 171 -0.66 -21.95 -8.39
C SER A 171 -1.60 -21.06 -7.57
N ALA A 172 -2.26 -21.61 -6.55
CA ALA A 172 -3.18 -20.86 -5.70
C ALA A 172 -2.45 -19.81 -4.83
N ASP A 173 -1.31 -20.17 -4.26
CA ASP A 173 -0.49 -19.27 -3.44
C ASP A 173 0.11 -18.16 -4.30
N ILE A 174 0.58 -18.51 -5.50
CA ILE A 174 1.07 -17.53 -6.49
C ILE A 174 -0.03 -16.52 -6.83
N ILE A 175 -1.22 -16.99 -7.19
CA ILE A 175 -2.36 -16.12 -7.53
C ILE A 175 -2.70 -15.19 -6.36
N ARG A 176 -2.84 -15.75 -5.15
CA ARG A 176 -3.14 -14.96 -3.95
C ARG A 176 -2.09 -13.90 -3.70
N TYR A 177 -0.81 -14.25 -3.79
CA TYR A 177 0.29 -13.31 -3.62
C TYR A 177 0.24 -12.19 -4.65
N LEU A 178 0.03 -12.51 -5.93
CA LEU A 178 -0.02 -11.51 -6.99
C LEU A 178 -1.20 -10.53 -6.78
N GLN A 179 -2.36 -11.04 -6.42
CA GLN A 179 -3.55 -10.23 -6.14
C GLN A 179 -3.37 -9.35 -4.91
N VAL A 180 -2.86 -9.89 -3.80
CA VAL A 180 -2.67 -9.10 -2.56
C VAL A 180 -1.57 -8.06 -2.73
N THR A 181 -0.52 -8.39 -3.48
CA THR A 181 0.67 -7.53 -3.59
C THR A 181 0.54 -6.48 -4.69
N TYR A 182 -0.09 -6.84 -5.81
CA TYR A 182 -0.15 -6.00 -7.01
C TYR A 182 -1.57 -5.69 -7.47
N GLY A 183 -2.58 -6.37 -6.92
CA GLY A 183 -3.97 -5.99 -7.09
C GLY A 183 -4.21 -4.68 -6.36
N ARG A 184 -4.09 -3.56 -7.07
CA ARG A 184 -4.63 -2.30 -6.59
C ARG A 184 -6.10 -2.51 -6.25
N ALA A 185 -6.56 -1.94 -5.14
CA ALA A 185 -7.99 -1.75 -4.92
C ALA A 185 -8.53 -1.04 -6.16
N ALA A 186 -9.37 -1.72 -6.93
CA ALA A 186 -9.98 -1.15 -8.11
C ALA A 186 -10.67 0.16 -7.69
N ALA A 187 -10.33 1.23 -8.43
CA ALA A 187 -10.85 2.58 -8.25
C ALA A 187 -12.37 2.65 -8.44
#